data_AF-A0A9E1ZC33-F1
#
_entry.id   AF-A0A9E1ZC33-F1
#
_cell.length_a   1.000
_cell.length_b   1.000
_cell.length_c   1.000
_cell.angle_alpha   90.00
_cell.angle_beta   90.00
_cell.angle_gamma   90.00
#
_symmetry.space_group_name_H-M   'P 1'
#
loop_
_entity.id
_entity.type
_entity.pdbx_description
1 polymer ?
#
loop_
_entity_poly.entity_id
_entity_poly.type
_entity_poly.pdbx_seq_one_letter_code
_entity_poly.pdbx_strand_id
1 'polypeptide(L)'
;MMRKTTTTGPGAVRRNSGKPSTPRVGGHARGARHSSSRSTQRPRTHASRPSTHTRSAGKSSRYHIPGSDENLRIIPVGGCEEVGRNMTIFEYGRDIVILDMGVQFPEEDMPGIDLIIPNISYLKGREKDIRGIIFSHGHLDHIGAAPFLLDKLGYPVIAGKDLTLALIKHKLEDRQKGSTKNLKTIRINGFDDVLKLGKFTIKFFQVEHSIMDAVGVIVETPAGIAIHPGDWTMERDKKGKARVDYKHLAKLKGKPSVLLLESLGAIHDKSHGTYEEMYK
;
A
#
# COMPACT_ATOMS: atom_id res chain seq x y z
N MET A 1 49.73 46.31 18.59
CA MET A 1 50.83 46.20 17.60
C MET A 1 50.26 45.52 16.36
N MET A 2 49.84 46.28 15.34
CA MET A 2 50.50 46.48 14.02
C MET A 2 50.70 45.17 13.20
N ARG A 3 49.83 44.87 12.21
CA ARG A 3 49.94 45.08 10.72
C ARG A 3 51.13 44.32 10.07
N LYS A 4 51.02 43.50 9.00
CA LYS A 4 50.53 43.69 7.61
C LYS A 4 50.32 42.29 6.93
N THR A 5 49.18 41.95 6.31
CA THR A 5 48.77 42.05 4.88
C THR A 5 49.71 41.48 3.80
N THR A 6 49.21 40.50 3.04
CA THR A 6 49.32 40.43 1.56
C THR A 6 48.11 39.71 0.95
N THR A 7 47.62 40.29 -0.15
CA THR A 7 46.44 39.95 -0.95
C THR A 7 46.92 39.39 -2.29
N THR A 8 46.27 38.36 -2.85
CA THR A 8 46.16 38.15 -4.31
C THR A 8 44.80 37.52 -4.64
N GLY A 9 44.19 38.01 -5.72
CA GLY A 9 42.77 37.84 -6.10
C GLY A 9 42.45 36.64 -7.00
N PRO A 10 41.28 36.66 -7.67
CA PRO A 10 40.42 35.47 -7.86
C PRO A 10 40.60 34.74 -9.20
N GLY A 11 40.44 33.41 -9.15
CA GLY A 11 40.38 32.52 -10.32
C GLY A 11 39.02 32.58 -11.03
N ALA A 12 39.07 32.78 -12.34
CA ALA A 12 37.94 33.06 -13.21
C ALA A 12 37.05 31.84 -13.52
N VAL A 13 35.76 32.15 -13.63
CA VAL A 13 34.64 31.32 -14.10
C VAL A 13 34.81 30.97 -15.58
N ARG A 14 34.78 29.68 -15.94
CA ARG A 14 34.59 29.22 -17.32
C ARG A 14 33.13 28.87 -17.56
N ARG A 15 32.43 29.73 -18.30
CA ARG A 15 31.10 29.48 -18.89
C ARG A 15 31.27 28.51 -20.08
N ASN A 16 30.51 27.43 -20.09
CA ASN A 16 30.34 26.59 -21.29
C ASN A 16 28.91 26.78 -21.82
N SER A 17 28.78 27.43 -22.96
CA SER A 17 27.52 27.73 -23.63
C SER A 17 27.32 26.78 -24.82
N GLY A 18 26.56 25.72 -24.63
CA GLY A 18 26.06 24.86 -25.71
C GLY A 18 24.69 25.34 -26.19
N LYS A 19 24.60 25.77 -27.46
CA LYS A 19 23.33 26.11 -28.14
C LYS A 19 22.67 24.82 -28.68
N PRO A 20 21.33 24.69 -28.63
CA PRO A 20 20.63 23.66 -29.40
C PRO A 20 20.40 24.11 -30.85
N SER A 21 20.69 23.22 -31.79
CA SER A 21 20.42 23.35 -33.22
C SER A 21 18.97 22.97 -33.55
N THR A 22 18.34 23.76 -34.41
CA THR A 22 17.02 23.53 -35.00
C THR A 22 17.12 22.59 -36.21
N PRO A 23 16.12 21.73 -36.50
CA PRO A 23 16.04 21.04 -37.79
C PRO A 23 15.26 21.89 -38.80
N ARG A 24 15.82 21.99 -40.01
CA ARG A 24 15.27 22.69 -41.17
C ARG A 24 14.48 21.71 -42.04
N VAL A 25 13.35 22.19 -42.55
CA VAL A 25 12.40 21.53 -43.47
C VAL A 25 12.87 21.59 -44.93
N GLY A 26 12.51 20.57 -45.71
CA GLY A 26 12.43 20.56 -47.19
C GLY A 26 13.06 19.29 -47.77
N GLY A 27 12.47 18.51 -48.67
CA GLY A 27 11.24 18.61 -49.47
C GLY A 27 11.37 17.71 -50.72
N HIS A 28 10.24 17.32 -51.32
CA HIS A 28 10.06 16.69 -52.65
C HIS A 28 10.31 15.15 -52.77
N ALA A 29 9.53 14.34 -53.51
CA ALA A 29 8.40 14.60 -54.42
C ALA A 29 7.69 13.30 -54.89
N ARG A 30 6.37 13.43 -55.09
CA ARG A 30 5.53 13.02 -56.26
C ARG A 30 5.12 11.55 -56.54
N GLY A 31 3.80 11.43 -56.80
CA GLY A 31 3.15 10.61 -57.83
C GLY A 31 2.51 9.32 -57.31
N ALA A 32 1.29 8.88 -57.66
CA ALA A 32 0.30 9.33 -58.63
C ALA A 32 -1.09 8.71 -58.28
N ARG A 33 -2.17 9.29 -58.81
CA ARG A 33 -3.57 8.83 -58.69
C ARG A 33 -3.99 7.91 -59.85
N HIS A 34 -5.07 7.17 -59.60
CA HIS A 34 -6.01 6.46 -60.51
C HIS A 34 -5.47 5.20 -61.22
N SER A 35 -6.19 4.07 -61.29
CA SER A 35 -7.56 3.91 -61.78
C SER A 35 -8.14 2.52 -61.45
N SER A 36 -9.45 2.42 -61.69
CA SER A 36 -10.40 1.34 -61.42
C SER A 36 -10.10 -0.03 -62.04
N SER A 37 -10.45 -1.11 -61.32
CA SER A 37 -11.09 -2.27 -61.95
C SER A 37 -12.24 -2.79 -61.09
N ARG A 38 -13.39 -2.95 -61.75
CA ARG A 38 -14.68 -3.36 -61.23
C ARG A 38 -14.77 -4.86 -61.44
N SER A 39 -14.90 -5.67 -60.39
CA SER A 39 -15.36 -7.05 -60.54
C SER A 39 -16.51 -7.31 -59.58
N THR A 40 -17.58 -7.81 -60.18
CA THR A 40 -18.90 -8.11 -59.64
C THR A 40 -18.87 -9.31 -58.70
N GLN A 41 -19.42 -9.19 -57.49
CA GLN A 41 -19.92 -10.35 -56.73
C GLN A 41 -21.08 -9.97 -55.80
N ARG A 42 -22.11 -10.84 -55.83
CA ARG A 42 -23.46 -10.72 -55.25
C ARG A 42 -23.45 -10.55 -53.72
N PRO A 43 -24.47 -9.90 -53.12
CA PRO A 43 -24.60 -9.86 -51.66
C PRO A 43 -25.06 -11.24 -51.15
N ARG A 44 -24.23 -11.88 -50.33
CA ARG A 44 -24.63 -13.06 -49.54
C ARG A 44 -25.30 -12.57 -48.25
N THR A 45 -26.55 -12.96 -48.07
CA THR A 45 -27.32 -12.83 -46.84
C THR A 45 -26.66 -13.67 -45.74
N HIS A 46 -26.18 -13.03 -44.66
CA HIS A 46 -25.74 -13.74 -43.48
C HIS A 46 -26.96 -14.13 -42.64
N ALA A 47 -27.37 -15.39 -42.77
CA ALA A 47 -28.30 -16.03 -41.84
C ALA A 47 -27.66 -16.09 -40.44
N SER A 48 -28.35 -15.51 -39.46
CA SER A 48 -28.02 -15.58 -38.05
C SER A 48 -28.23 -17.01 -37.52
N ARG A 49 -27.14 -17.67 -37.10
CA ARG A 49 -27.21 -18.90 -36.30
C ARG A 49 -27.40 -18.51 -34.83
N PRO A 50 -28.40 -19.04 -34.11
CA PRO A 50 -28.50 -18.82 -32.68
C PRO A 50 -27.41 -19.62 -31.97
N SER A 51 -26.45 -18.93 -31.34
CA SER A 51 -25.50 -19.56 -30.43
C SER A 51 -26.21 -19.84 -29.10
N THR A 52 -26.63 -21.08 -28.89
CA THR A 52 -27.00 -21.58 -27.56
C THR A 52 -25.77 -21.56 -26.66
N HIS A 53 -25.56 -20.46 -25.94
CA HIS A 53 -24.67 -20.43 -24.79
C HIS A 53 -25.36 -21.14 -23.63
N THR A 54 -25.17 -22.46 -23.56
CA THR A 54 -25.31 -23.19 -22.30
C THR A 54 -24.35 -22.56 -21.29
N ARG A 55 -24.90 -21.83 -20.31
CA ARG A 55 -24.15 -21.36 -19.14
C ARG A 55 -23.70 -22.59 -18.37
N SER A 56 -22.51 -23.11 -18.67
CA SER A 56 -21.81 -23.96 -17.72
C SER A 56 -21.55 -23.09 -16.49
N ALA A 57 -22.21 -23.41 -15.38
CA ALA A 57 -21.87 -22.85 -14.09
C ALA A 57 -20.38 -23.16 -13.86
N GLY A 58 -19.53 -22.16 -14.09
CA GLY A 58 -18.09 -22.29 -13.93
C GLY A 58 -17.84 -22.69 -12.49
N LYS A 59 -17.28 -23.90 -12.29
CA LYS A 59 -16.70 -24.28 -11.02
C LYS A 59 -15.73 -23.17 -10.65
N SER A 60 -16.04 -22.44 -9.57
CA SER A 60 -15.09 -21.49 -8.98
C SER A 60 -13.78 -22.24 -8.80
N SER A 61 -12.78 -21.89 -9.60
CA SER A 61 -11.41 -22.34 -9.43
C SER A 61 -10.96 -21.76 -8.09
N ARG A 62 -11.29 -22.45 -7.00
CA ARG A 62 -10.69 -22.19 -5.70
C ARG A 62 -9.19 -22.37 -5.92
N TYR A 63 -8.43 -21.29 -5.77
CA TYR A 63 -6.98 -21.37 -5.72
C TYR A 63 -6.60 -22.50 -4.75
N HIS A 64 -5.93 -23.54 -5.23
CA HIS A 64 -5.42 -24.58 -4.37
C HIS A 64 -4.19 -24.02 -3.68
N ILE A 65 -4.34 -23.65 -2.41
CA ILE A 65 -3.25 -23.11 -1.59
C ILE A 65 -2.67 -24.27 -0.79
N PRO A 66 -1.38 -24.59 -0.97
CA PRO A 66 -0.72 -25.63 -0.19
C PRO A 66 -0.81 -25.36 1.31
N GLY A 67 -0.90 -26.42 2.12
CA GLY A 67 -0.93 -26.35 3.59
C GLY A 67 -2.28 -26.72 4.20
N SER A 68 -2.25 -27.05 5.48
CA SER A 68 -3.44 -27.42 6.26
C SER A 68 -4.21 -26.17 6.73
N ASP A 69 -5.46 -26.37 7.16
CA ASP A 69 -6.25 -25.32 7.82
C ASP A 69 -5.69 -24.91 9.20
N GLU A 70 -4.67 -25.63 9.68
CA GLU A 70 -3.93 -25.35 10.91
C GLU A 70 -2.71 -24.46 10.68
N ASN A 71 -2.41 -24.08 9.43
CA ASN A 71 -1.32 -23.16 9.13
C ASN A 71 -1.79 -21.71 9.20
N LEU A 72 -0.98 -20.84 9.79
CA LEU A 72 -1.09 -19.40 9.59
C LEU A 72 -0.53 -19.05 8.21
N ARG A 73 -1.40 -18.57 7.32
CA ARG A 73 -1.02 -18.03 6.00
C ARG A 73 -0.88 -16.51 6.11
N ILE A 74 0.24 -15.98 5.64
CA ILE A 74 0.52 -14.55 5.56
C ILE A 74 0.67 -14.23 4.06
N ILE A 75 -0.21 -13.36 3.56
CA ILE A 75 -0.41 -13.16 2.13
C ILE A 75 -0.37 -11.66 1.86
N PRO A 76 0.80 -11.08 1.57
CA PRO A 76 0.89 -9.70 1.11
C PRO A 76 0.25 -9.61 -0.29
N VAL A 77 -0.78 -8.78 -0.43
CA VAL A 77 -1.44 -8.51 -1.73
C VAL A 77 -1.05 -7.15 -2.31
N GLY A 78 -0.22 -6.40 -1.59
CA GLY A 78 0.49 -5.19 -2.02
C GLY A 78 1.48 -4.74 -0.93
N GLY A 79 2.48 -3.94 -1.31
CA GLY A 79 3.53 -3.44 -0.42
C GLY A 79 4.80 -4.31 -0.33
N CYS A 80 4.92 -5.36 -1.14
CA CYS A 80 6.15 -6.16 -1.26
C CYS A 80 6.81 -5.89 -2.62
N GLU A 81 8.12 -5.64 -2.61
CA GLU A 81 8.90 -5.23 -3.79
C GLU A 81 8.41 -3.94 -4.46
N GLU A 82 7.66 -3.12 -3.72
CA GLU A 82 7.10 -1.84 -4.17
C GLU A 82 6.97 -0.86 -3.00
N VAL A 83 6.76 0.43 -3.32
CA VAL A 83 6.46 1.45 -2.31
C VAL A 83 4.99 1.83 -2.38
N GLY A 84 4.29 1.47 -1.31
CA GLY A 84 2.87 1.73 -1.09
C GLY A 84 1.96 0.56 -1.45
N ARG A 85 0.64 0.82 -1.54
CA ARG A 85 -0.39 -0.22 -1.71
C ARG A 85 -0.33 -1.29 -0.60
N ASN A 86 0.11 -0.92 0.61
CA ASN A 86 0.30 -1.87 1.70
C ASN A 86 -1.03 -2.53 2.06
N MET A 87 -1.08 -3.86 1.96
CA MET A 87 -2.22 -4.68 2.36
C MET A 87 -1.75 -6.12 2.57
N THR A 88 -1.79 -6.58 3.82
CA THR A 88 -1.40 -7.94 4.19
C THR A 88 -2.59 -8.72 4.75
N ILE A 89 -2.83 -9.91 4.23
CA ILE A 89 -3.89 -10.81 4.67
C ILE A 89 -3.29 -11.87 5.58
N PHE A 90 -3.85 -12.02 6.77
CA PHE A 90 -3.59 -13.12 7.70
C PHE A 90 -4.79 -14.07 7.66
N GLU A 91 -4.53 -15.35 7.36
CA GLU A 91 -5.57 -16.37 7.30
C GLU A 91 -5.20 -17.57 8.18
N TYR A 92 -6.16 -18.01 8.98
CA TYR A 92 -6.04 -19.21 9.81
C TYR A 92 -7.39 -19.96 9.81
N GLY A 93 -7.41 -21.17 9.28
CA GLY A 93 -8.65 -21.91 9.01
C GLY A 93 -9.62 -21.12 8.11
N ARG A 94 -10.75 -20.70 8.67
CA ARG A 94 -11.78 -19.89 7.97
C ARG A 94 -11.81 -18.43 8.40
N ASP A 95 -10.85 -18.01 9.22
CA ASP A 95 -10.83 -16.66 9.77
C ASP A 95 -9.79 -15.85 8.99
N ILE A 96 -10.17 -14.65 8.57
CA ILE A 96 -9.30 -13.72 7.86
C ILE A 96 -9.21 -12.41 8.64
N VAL A 97 -8.00 -11.92 8.86
CA VAL A 97 -7.71 -10.57 9.36
C VAL A 97 -6.84 -9.87 8.32
N ILE A 98 -7.15 -8.61 8.04
CA ILE A 98 -6.38 -7.80 7.08
C ILE A 98 -5.67 -6.71 7.86
N LEU A 99 -4.41 -6.47 7.53
CA LEU A 99 -3.64 -5.33 8.00
C LEU A 99 -3.45 -4.35 6.83
N ASP A 100 -3.93 -3.13 7.03
CA ASP A 100 -3.91 -2.01 6.10
C ASP A 100 -4.62 -2.25 4.76
N MET A 101 -4.84 -1.17 4.03
CA MET A 101 -5.51 -1.11 2.74
C MET A 101 -5.10 0.17 2.00
N GLY A 102 -3.85 0.18 1.53
CA GLY A 102 -3.20 1.33 0.91
C GLY A 102 -3.45 1.56 -0.57
N VAL A 103 -3.10 2.75 -1.05
CA VAL A 103 -2.87 3.03 -2.49
C VAL A 103 -1.38 3.11 -2.80
N GLN A 104 -1.05 2.97 -4.07
CA GLN A 104 0.22 3.41 -4.64
C GLN A 104 -0.07 4.50 -5.68
N PHE A 105 0.81 5.51 -5.74
CA PHE A 105 0.77 6.52 -6.77
C PHE A 105 1.40 5.98 -8.07
N PRO A 106 0.86 6.34 -9.24
CA PRO A 106 1.37 5.89 -10.54
C PRO A 106 2.80 6.40 -10.80
N GLU A 107 3.54 5.65 -11.61
CA GLU A 107 4.85 6.06 -12.13
C GLU A 107 4.71 6.93 -13.40
N GLU A 108 5.81 7.54 -13.84
CA GLU A 108 5.83 8.46 -14.99
C GLU A 108 5.37 7.82 -16.31
N ASP A 109 5.47 6.49 -16.43
CA ASP A 109 5.09 5.71 -17.60
C ASP A 109 3.63 5.24 -17.60
N MET A 110 2.82 5.67 -16.62
CA MET A 110 1.40 5.30 -16.47
C MET A 110 0.45 6.48 -16.74
N PRO A 111 0.41 7.05 -17.97
CA PRO A 111 -0.41 8.22 -18.26
C PRO A 111 -1.91 7.93 -18.10
N GLY A 112 -2.60 8.81 -17.37
CA GLY A 112 -4.05 8.74 -17.15
C GLY A 112 -4.49 7.83 -16.00
N ILE A 113 -3.55 7.22 -15.26
CA ILE A 113 -3.84 6.53 -14.00
C ILE A 113 -3.72 7.54 -12.85
N ASP A 114 -4.70 7.59 -11.94
CA ASP A 114 -4.65 8.45 -10.75
C ASP A 114 -4.10 7.71 -9.52
N LEU A 115 -4.52 6.46 -9.32
CA LEU A 115 -4.22 5.63 -8.16
C LEU A 115 -4.18 4.15 -8.54
N ILE A 116 -3.29 3.40 -7.89
CA ILE A 116 -3.19 1.94 -7.98
C ILE A 116 -3.64 1.36 -6.64
N ILE A 117 -4.52 0.34 -6.66
CA ILE A 117 -5.09 -0.29 -5.45
C ILE A 117 -4.86 -1.81 -5.43
N PRO A 118 -4.87 -2.47 -4.25
CA PRO A 118 -4.62 -3.90 -4.15
C PRO A 118 -5.68 -4.74 -4.88
N ASN A 119 -5.25 -5.88 -5.44
CA ASN A 119 -6.16 -6.84 -6.07
C ASN A 119 -6.77 -7.79 -5.02
N ILE A 120 -8.02 -7.54 -4.64
CA ILE A 120 -8.76 -8.33 -3.64
C ILE A 120 -9.41 -9.61 -4.19
N SER A 121 -9.04 -10.09 -5.38
CA SER A 121 -9.63 -11.31 -5.97
C SER A 121 -9.50 -12.54 -5.07
N TYR A 122 -8.46 -12.58 -4.23
CA TYR A 122 -8.27 -13.60 -3.19
C TYR A 122 -9.45 -13.70 -2.21
N LEU A 123 -10.09 -12.57 -1.89
CA LEU A 123 -11.15 -12.46 -0.90
C LEU A 123 -12.55 -12.70 -1.49
N LYS A 124 -12.67 -12.80 -2.82
CA LYS A 124 -13.95 -12.92 -3.51
C LYS A 124 -14.69 -14.21 -3.12
N GLY A 125 -15.90 -14.08 -2.60
CA GLY A 125 -16.72 -15.18 -2.07
C GLY A 125 -16.35 -15.61 -0.64
N ARG A 126 -15.38 -14.93 -0.02
CA ARG A 126 -14.92 -15.13 1.37
C ARG A 126 -15.09 -13.87 2.21
N GLU A 127 -15.91 -12.93 1.78
CA GLU A 127 -16.14 -11.65 2.48
C GLU A 127 -16.63 -11.89 3.91
N LYS A 128 -17.46 -12.92 4.13
CA LYS A 128 -17.94 -13.37 5.44
C LYS A 128 -16.88 -13.99 6.35
N ASP A 129 -15.75 -14.43 5.77
CA ASP A 129 -14.64 -15.02 6.52
C ASP A 129 -13.75 -13.93 7.14
N ILE A 130 -13.86 -12.68 6.64
CA ILE A 130 -13.16 -11.49 7.14
C ILE A 130 -13.73 -11.10 8.50
N ARG A 131 -12.90 -11.25 9.54
CA ARG A 131 -13.26 -10.93 10.92
C ARG A 131 -12.96 -9.50 11.29
N GLY A 132 -12.03 -8.86 10.59
CA GLY A 132 -11.81 -7.42 10.69
C GLY A 132 -10.62 -6.96 9.86
N ILE A 133 -10.54 -5.64 9.70
CA ILE A 133 -9.42 -4.94 9.08
C ILE A 133 -8.80 -4.05 10.13
N ILE A 134 -7.48 -4.08 10.25
CA ILE A 134 -6.71 -3.30 11.21
C ILE A 134 -5.92 -2.28 10.43
N PHE A 135 -5.97 -1.03 10.85
CA PHE A 135 -5.17 0.04 10.27
C PHE A 135 -4.06 0.44 11.24
N SER A 136 -2.81 0.33 10.79
CA SER A 136 -1.62 0.64 11.57
C SER A 136 -1.47 2.15 11.78
N HIS A 137 -1.63 2.94 10.72
CA HIS A 137 -1.52 4.40 10.75
C HIS A 137 -2.21 5.07 9.55
N GLY A 138 -2.23 6.41 9.54
CA GLY A 138 -3.08 7.20 8.64
C GLY A 138 -2.50 7.60 7.28
N HIS A 139 -1.35 7.07 6.84
CA HIS A 139 -0.83 7.42 5.51
C HIS A 139 -1.65 6.79 4.38
N LEU A 140 -1.63 7.43 3.21
CA LEU A 140 -2.44 7.04 2.05
C LEU A 140 -2.10 5.65 1.54
N ASP A 141 -0.83 5.28 1.63
CA ASP A 141 -0.34 3.97 1.29
C ASP A 141 -0.67 2.89 2.34
N HIS A 142 -1.40 3.23 3.40
CA HIS A 142 -2.00 2.30 4.37
C HIS A 142 -3.52 2.39 4.46
N ILE A 143 -4.13 3.56 4.19
CA ILE A 143 -5.60 3.74 4.29
C ILE A 143 -6.30 4.05 2.97
N GLY A 144 -5.55 4.43 1.94
CA GLY A 144 -6.09 5.14 0.80
C GLY A 144 -7.00 4.30 -0.09
N ALA A 145 -6.86 2.97 -0.08
CA ALA A 145 -7.72 2.08 -0.85
C ALA A 145 -9.01 1.71 -0.09
N ALA A 146 -9.12 2.05 1.20
CA ALA A 146 -10.31 1.79 2.01
C ALA A 146 -11.63 2.29 1.36
N PRO A 147 -11.71 3.53 0.81
CA PRO A 147 -12.92 4.01 0.14
C PRO A 147 -13.33 3.20 -1.10
N PHE A 148 -12.41 2.45 -1.71
CA PHE A 148 -12.62 1.72 -2.96
C PHE A 148 -12.93 0.23 -2.76
N LEU A 149 -12.63 -0.29 -1.58
CA LEU A 149 -12.61 -1.74 -1.31
C LEU A 149 -13.51 -2.13 -0.15
N LEU A 150 -13.79 -1.24 0.82
CA LEU A 150 -14.65 -1.57 1.96
C LEU A 150 -16.07 -1.95 1.55
N ASP A 151 -16.63 -1.29 0.54
CA ASP A 151 -17.95 -1.61 -0.01
C ASP A 151 -17.99 -3.01 -0.64
N LYS A 152 -16.97 -3.35 -1.43
CA LYS A 152 -16.80 -4.65 -2.10
C LYS A 152 -16.63 -5.80 -1.11
N LEU A 153 -16.06 -5.53 0.07
CA LEU A 153 -15.89 -6.50 1.14
C LEU A 153 -17.09 -6.55 2.10
N GLY A 154 -18.15 -5.78 1.85
CA GLY A 154 -19.36 -5.78 2.68
C GLY A 154 -19.20 -5.06 4.02
N TYR A 155 -18.31 -4.06 4.10
CA TYR A 155 -18.01 -3.27 5.30
C TYR A 155 -17.69 -4.12 6.54
N PRO A 156 -16.62 -4.93 6.51
CA PRO A 156 -16.14 -5.62 7.70
C PRO A 156 -15.77 -4.59 8.78
N VAL A 157 -15.76 -5.03 10.05
CA VAL A 157 -15.35 -4.15 11.14
C VAL A 157 -13.92 -3.68 10.94
N ILE A 158 -13.69 -2.38 11.11
CA ILE A 158 -12.38 -1.78 11.03
C ILE A 158 -11.89 -1.39 12.42
N ALA A 159 -10.60 -1.56 12.68
CA ALA A 159 -9.96 -1.17 13.93
C ALA A 159 -8.78 -0.23 13.65
N GLY A 160 -8.62 0.78 14.51
CA GLY A 160 -7.55 1.76 14.37
C GLY A 160 -7.58 2.77 15.52
N LYS A 161 -6.53 3.60 15.60
CA LYS A 161 -6.53 4.79 16.45
C LYS A 161 -7.33 5.94 15.84
N ASP A 162 -7.57 6.98 16.63
CA ASP A 162 -8.55 8.02 16.31
C ASP A 162 -8.23 8.78 15.04
N LEU A 163 -6.97 9.23 14.88
CA LEU A 163 -6.58 9.96 13.69
C LEU A 163 -6.80 9.10 12.43
N THR A 164 -6.33 7.85 12.47
CA THR A 164 -6.48 6.89 11.36
C THR A 164 -7.95 6.65 11.00
N LEU A 165 -8.80 6.38 12.00
CA LEU A 165 -10.24 6.17 11.77
C LEU A 165 -10.94 7.42 11.26
N ALA A 166 -10.56 8.61 11.74
CA ALA A 166 -11.11 9.87 11.27
C ALA A 166 -10.74 10.14 9.81
N LEU A 167 -9.48 9.91 9.42
CA LEU A 167 -9.01 10.04 8.04
C LEU A 167 -9.73 9.08 7.09
N ILE A 168 -9.93 7.82 7.50
CA ILE A 168 -10.69 6.84 6.72
C ILE A 168 -12.15 7.30 6.52
N LYS A 169 -12.81 7.74 7.60
CA LYS A 169 -14.19 8.24 7.55
C LYS A 169 -14.31 9.45 6.61
N HIS A 170 -13.37 10.39 6.70
CA HIS A 170 -13.36 11.56 5.83
C HIS A 170 -13.24 11.17 4.36
N LYS A 171 -12.29 10.30 4.02
CA LYS A 171 -12.11 9.82 2.63
C LYS A 171 -13.30 9.05 2.07
N LEU A 172 -13.98 8.29 2.93
CA LEU A 172 -15.22 7.60 2.56
C LEU A 172 -16.33 8.60 2.20
N GLU A 173 -16.51 9.65 3.01
CA GLU A 173 -17.48 10.72 2.72
C GLU A 173 -17.12 11.52 1.45
N ASP A 174 -15.83 11.80 1.22
CA ASP A 174 -15.34 12.50 0.02
C ASP A 174 -15.68 11.71 -1.25
N ARG A 175 -15.52 10.37 -1.20
CA ARG A 175 -15.84 9.51 -2.34
C ARG A 175 -17.34 9.29 -2.51
N GLN A 176 -18.04 9.03 -1.41
CA GLN A 176 -19.47 8.76 -1.42
C GLN A 176 -20.08 9.24 -0.10
N LYS A 177 -20.80 10.35 -0.19
CA LYS A 177 -21.53 10.95 0.94
C LYS A 177 -22.47 9.94 1.59
N GLY A 178 -22.39 9.82 2.92
CA GLY A 178 -23.17 8.93 3.76
C GLY A 178 -22.64 7.49 3.85
N SER A 179 -21.52 7.16 3.19
CA SER A 179 -20.94 5.81 3.22
C SER A 179 -20.42 5.41 4.60
N THR A 180 -20.10 6.38 5.48
CA THR A 180 -19.67 6.10 6.85
C THR A 180 -20.74 5.45 7.71
N LYS A 181 -22.03 5.56 7.34
CA LYS A 181 -23.15 4.94 8.08
C LYS A 181 -23.08 3.41 8.09
N ASN A 182 -22.40 2.81 7.12
CA ASN A 182 -22.23 1.36 7.04
C ASN A 182 -21.02 0.86 7.85
N LEU A 183 -20.15 1.77 8.30
CA LEU A 183 -18.93 1.38 9.00
C LEU A 183 -19.23 0.92 10.42
N LYS A 184 -18.58 -0.19 10.78
CA LYS A 184 -18.41 -0.63 12.16
C LYS A 184 -16.96 -0.37 12.53
N THR A 185 -16.73 0.47 13.54
CA THR A 185 -15.37 0.84 13.96
C THR A 185 -15.09 0.39 15.38
N ILE A 186 -13.92 -0.18 15.62
CA ILE A 186 -13.36 -0.46 16.94
C ILE A 186 -12.19 0.51 17.15
N ARG A 187 -12.29 1.35 18.18
CA ARG A 187 -11.22 2.28 18.56
C ARG A 187 -10.18 1.53 19.39
N ILE A 188 -8.91 1.72 19.05
CA ILE A 188 -7.77 1.28 19.86
C ILE A 188 -7.44 2.42 20.84
N ASN A 189 -7.87 2.29 22.09
CA ASN A 189 -7.71 3.33 23.12
C ASN A 189 -6.30 3.31 23.70
N GLY A 190 -5.70 2.13 23.82
CA GLY A 190 -4.37 1.94 24.39
C GLY A 190 -3.68 0.67 23.90
N PHE A 191 -2.43 0.48 24.31
CA PHE A 191 -1.63 -0.68 23.93
C PHE A 191 -1.95 -1.94 24.75
N ASP A 192 -2.72 -1.81 25.83
CA ASP A 192 -3.27 -2.93 26.59
C ASP A 192 -4.56 -3.50 25.95
N ASP A 193 -5.11 -2.83 24.94
CA ASP A 193 -6.30 -3.31 24.23
C ASP A 193 -5.97 -4.61 23.48
N VAL A 194 -6.89 -5.57 23.60
CA VAL A 194 -6.80 -6.87 22.93
C VAL A 194 -8.05 -7.10 22.11
N LEU A 195 -7.86 -7.28 20.80
CA LEU A 195 -8.96 -7.53 19.88
C LEU A 195 -9.04 -9.01 19.51
N LYS A 196 -10.20 -9.63 19.72
CA LYS A 196 -10.48 -11.03 19.36
C LYS A 196 -11.26 -11.09 18.06
N LEU A 197 -10.61 -11.56 16.99
CA LEU A 197 -11.19 -11.68 15.66
C LEU A 197 -11.23 -13.16 15.25
N GLY A 198 -12.23 -13.88 15.77
CA GLY A 198 -12.30 -15.34 15.60
C GLY A 198 -11.14 -16.03 16.34
N LYS A 199 -10.32 -16.79 15.61
CA LYS A 199 -9.11 -17.46 16.12
C LYS A 199 -7.92 -16.52 16.31
N PHE A 200 -8.01 -15.29 15.83
CA PHE A 200 -6.96 -14.29 15.99
C PHE A 200 -7.11 -13.55 17.32
N THR A 201 -5.98 -13.38 18.00
CA THR A 201 -5.84 -12.40 19.07
C THR A 201 -4.87 -11.34 18.59
N ILE A 202 -5.35 -10.11 18.52
CA ILE A 202 -4.59 -8.98 18.03
C ILE A 202 -4.26 -8.06 19.20
N LYS A 203 -2.99 -7.75 19.36
CA LYS A 203 -2.47 -6.81 20.36
C LYS A 203 -1.70 -5.70 19.65
N PHE A 204 -1.47 -4.62 20.36
CA PHE A 204 -0.86 -3.43 19.81
C PHE A 204 0.36 -3.00 20.62
N PHE A 205 1.28 -2.30 19.98
CA PHE A 205 2.40 -1.66 20.65
C PHE A 205 2.73 -0.32 20.00
N GLN A 206 3.37 0.55 20.78
CA GLN A 206 3.77 1.85 20.29
C GLN A 206 4.89 1.71 19.26
N VAL A 207 4.77 2.44 18.16
CA VAL A 207 5.84 2.69 17.20
C VAL A 207 6.00 4.19 17.01
N GLU A 208 7.19 4.59 16.58
CA GLU A 208 7.43 5.96 16.11
C GLU A 208 7.27 5.97 14.60
N HIS A 209 6.61 7.00 14.07
CA HIS A 209 6.50 7.24 12.63
C HIS A 209 6.26 8.72 12.37
N SER A 210 6.25 9.13 11.11
CA SER A 210 6.02 10.52 10.70
C SER A 210 4.57 10.99 10.85
N ILE A 211 3.64 10.11 11.23
CA ILE A 211 2.27 10.45 11.61
C ILE A 211 1.95 10.03 13.04
N MET A 212 1.12 10.82 13.72
CA MET A 212 0.60 10.45 15.04
C MET A 212 -0.23 9.17 14.96
N ASP A 213 -0.45 8.54 16.12
CA ASP A 213 -1.34 7.39 16.25
C ASP A 213 -0.92 6.13 15.47
N ALA A 214 0.35 6.06 15.04
CA ALA A 214 0.91 4.85 14.48
C ALA A 214 1.03 3.73 15.54
N VAL A 215 0.65 2.52 15.17
CA VAL A 215 0.72 1.34 16.04
C VAL A 215 1.32 0.14 15.31
N GLY A 216 2.16 -0.59 16.04
CA GLY A 216 2.55 -1.94 15.67
C GLY A 216 1.51 -2.95 16.09
N VAL A 217 1.45 -4.07 15.37
CA VAL A 217 0.45 -5.13 15.54
C VAL A 217 1.13 -6.46 15.85
N ILE A 218 0.61 -7.16 16.85
CA ILE A 218 0.97 -8.54 17.18
C ILE A 218 -0.24 -9.41 16.84
N VAL A 219 -0.04 -10.34 15.92
CA VAL A 219 -1.06 -11.27 15.41
C VAL A 219 -0.80 -12.65 16.01
N GLU A 220 -1.60 -13.03 17.00
CA GLU A 220 -1.51 -14.35 17.64
C GLU A 220 -2.58 -15.30 17.12
N THR A 221 -2.17 -16.51 16.78
CA THR A 221 -3.02 -17.64 16.39
C THR A 221 -2.55 -18.90 17.10
N PRO A 222 -3.32 -20.01 17.08
CA PRO A 222 -2.84 -21.28 17.62
C PRO A 222 -1.56 -21.80 16.94
N ALA A 223 -1.29 -21.41 15.69
CA ALA A 223 -0.05 -21.79 14.98
C ALA A 223 1.18 -20.99 15.39
N GLY A 224 1.01 -19.81 15.98
CA GLY A 224 2.14 -18.95 16.35
C GLY A 224 1.81 -17.47 16.38
N ILE A 225 2.86 -16.68 16.56
CA ILE A 225 2.80 -15.22 16.73
C ILE A 225 3.56 -14.56 15.58
N ALA A 226 2.89 -13.68 14.85
CA ALA A 226 3.51 -12.78 13.88
C ALA A 226 3.53 -11.35 14.44
N ILE A 227 4.65 -10.66 14.30
CA ILE A 227 4.80 -9.26 14.71
C ILE A 227 4.96 -8.40 13.45
N HIS A 228 4.19 -7.34 13.34
CA HIS A 228 4.25 -6.38 12.24
C HIS A 228 4.24 -4.96 12.81
N PRO A 229 5.38 -4.26 12.90
CA PRO A 229 5.43 -2.89 13.42
C PRO A 229 4.63 -1.88 12.58
N GLY A 230 4.32 -2.24 11.32
CA GLY A 230 3.87 -1.27 10.34
C GLY A 230 5.09 -0.51 9.83
N ASP A 231 4.86 0.69 9.35
CA ASP A 231 5.96 1.62 9.17
C ASP A 231 6.44 2.12 10.52
N TRP A 232 7.75 2.13 10.71
CA TRP A 232 8.34 2.50 11.98
C TRP A 232 9.70 3.15 11.83
N THR A 233 10.02 4.01 12.78
CA THR A 233 11.35 4.57 12.98
C THR A 233 11.83 4.31 14.40
N MET A 234 13.14 4.49 14.60
CA MET A 234 13.76 4.44 15.92
C MET A 234 14.68 5.64 16.07
N GLU A 235 14.09 6.75 16.46
CA GLU A 235 14.85 7.97 16.70
C GLU A 235 15.55 7.92 18.06
N ARG A 236 16.76 8.47 18.11
CA ARG A 236 17.49 8.72 19.34
C ARG A 236 17.73 10.22 19.46
N ASP A 237 17.58 10.75 20.67
CA ASP A 237 17.96 12.13 20.96
C ASP A 237 19.49 12.31 20.86
N LYS A 238 19.98 13.56 20.99
CA LYS A 238 21.42 13.87 20.98
C LYS A 238 22.23 13.13 22.06
N LYS A 239 21.57 12.60 23.08
CA LYS A 239 22.18 11.84 24.18
C LYS A 239 22.08 10.32 23.94
N GLY A 240 21.57 9.89 22.78
CA GLY A 240 21.41 8.49 22.40
C GLY A 240 20.19 7.80 23.01
N LYS A 241 19.30 8.53 23.69
CA LYS A 241 18.10 7.97 24.32
C LYS A 241 17.00 7.78 23.27
N ALA A 242 16.50 6.56 23.18
CA ALA A 242 15.34 6.27 22.34
C ALA A 242 14.07 6.88 22.93
N ARG A 243 13.20 7.40 22.08
CA ARG A 243 11.89 7.94 22.47
C ARG A 243 10.90 6.82 22.78
N VAL A 244 10.92 5.73 22.01
CA VAL A 244 10.15 4.50 22.28
C VAL A 244 11.10 3.34 22.61
N ASP A 245 10.70 2.51 23.57
CA ASP A 245 11.42 1.30 23.99
C ASP A 245 10.60 0.04 23.72
N TYR A 246 11.24 -0.95 23.07
CA TYR A 246 10.61 -2.20 22.65
C TYR A 246 10.88 -3.37 23.60
N LYS A 247 11.53 -3.17 24.75
CA LYS A 247 11.79 -4.23 25.74
C LYS A 247 10.54 -4.96 26.21
N HIS A 248 9.38 -4.31 26.15
CA HIS A 248 8.11 -4.93 26.48
C HIS A 248 7.78 -6.11 25.54
N LEU A 249 8.25 -6.10 24.29
CA LEU A 249 8.08 -7.22 23.35
C LEU A 249 8.82 -8.48 23.79
N ALA A 250 9.91 -8.35 24.55
CA ALA A 250 10.61 -9.51 25.14
C ALA A 250 9.78 -10.23 26.22
N LYS A 251 8.71 -9.59 26.73
CA LYS A 251 7.79 -10.17 27.73
C LYS A 251 6.56 -10.82 27.08
N LEU A 252 6.48 -10.87 25.75
CA LEU A 252 5.37 -11.55 25.08
C LEU A 252 5.30 -13.02 25.51
N LYS A 253 4.09 -13.47 25.81
CA LYS A 253 3.84 -14.86 26.16
C LYS A 253 3.86 -15.68 24.89
N GLY A 254 4.83 -16.59 24.79
CA GLY A 254 5.07 -17.39 23.58
C GLY A 254 6.21 -16.81 22.74
N LYS A 255 6.82 -17.66 21.92
CA LYS A 255 7.95 -17.27 21.08
C LYS A 255 7.41 -16.70 19.75
N PRO A 256 7.76 -15.47 19.36
CA PRO A 256 7.47 -14.96 18.03
C PRO A 256 7.98 -15.92 16.95
N SER A 257 7.11 -16.28 16.03
CA SER A 257 7.42 -17.22 14.95
C SER A 257 7.83 -16.48 13.67
N VAL A 258 7.24 -15.31 13.44
CA VAL A 258 7.48 -14.47 12.27
C VAL A 258 7.59 -13.01 12.69
N LEU A 259 8.54 -12.29 12.09
CA LEU A 259 8.66 -10.84 12.20
C LEU A 259 8.59 -10.26 10.78
N LEU A 260 7.62 -9.39 10.54
CA LEU A 260 7.39 -8.69 9.29
C LEU A 260 7.89 -7.27 9.47
N LEU A 261 9.10 -6.97 8.99
CA LEU A 261 9.70 -5.65 9.09
C LEU A 261 9.56 -4.89 7.78
N GLU A 262 9.27 -3.59 7.91
CA GLU A 262 9.50 -2.62 6.86
C GLU A 262 10.98 -2.65 6.43
N SER A 263 11.20 -2.53 5.12
CA SER A 263 12.54 -2.52 4.51
C SER A 263 12.92 -1.18 3.88
N LEU A 264 12.08 -0.14 4.02
CA LEU A 264 12.46 1.21 3.60
C LEU A 264 13.67 1.66 4.41
N GLY A 265 14.70 2.14 3.71
CA GLY A 265 15.96 2.53 4.33
C GLY A 265 16.85 1.37 4.82
N ALA A 266 16.51 0.10 4.54
CA ALA A 266 17.33 -1.05 4.96
C ALA A 266 18.75 -1.05 4.35
N ILE A 267 18.95 -0.32 3.25
CA ILE A 267 20.26 -0.13 2.60
C ILE A 267 20.96 1.17 3.02
N HIS A 268 20.34 1.99 3.87
CA HIS A 268 20.94 3.22 4.37
C HIS A 268 21.75 2.94 5.64
N ASP A 269 23.04 3.21 5.59
CA ASP A 269 23.99 3.03 6.69
C ASP A 269 24.17 4.29 7.56
N LYS A 270 23.63 5.42 7.11
CA LYS A 270 23.72 6.72 7.81
C LYS A 270 22.61 6.87 8.84
N SER A 271 22.97 7.49 9.97
CA SER A 271 21.98 7.92 10.96
C SER A 271 21.00 8.89 10.33
N HIS A 272 19.70 8.67 10.57
CA HIS A 272 18.65 9.59 10.17
C HIS A 272 18.81 10.89 10.97
N GLY A 273 18.48 12.03 10.35
CA GLY A 273 18.43 13.30 11.07
C GLY A 273 17.39 13.22 12.18
N THR A 274 17.72 13.74 13.36
CA THR A 274 16.79 13.82 14.49
C THR A 274 15.71 14.87 14.22
N TYR A 275 14.52 14.76 14.81
CA TYR A 275 13.52 15.83 14.78
C TYR A 275 14.14 17.17 15.21
N GLU A 276 15.03 17.16 16.21
CA GLU A 276 15.72 18.37 16.69
C GLU A 276 16.66 19.01 15.65
N GLU A 277 17.17 18.23 14.70
CA GLU A 277 18.00 18.74 13.60
C GLU A 277 17.14 19.28 12.45
N MET A 278 15.98 18.66 12.21
CA MET A 278 15.06 19.11 11.14
C MET A 278 14.37 20.45 11.44
N TYR A 279 14.23 20.82 12.72
CA TYR A 279 13.63 22.09 13.15
C TYR A 279 14.64 23.25 13.31
N LYS A 280 15.92 23.03 12.98
CA LYS A 280 16.96 24.08 12.97
C LYS A 280 17.14 24.67 11.58
#